data_AF-A0A146KKH0-F1
#
_entry.id   AF-A0A146KKH0-F1
#
_cell.length_a   1.000
_cell.length_b   1.000
_cell.length_c   1.000
_cell.angle_alpha   90.00
_cell.angle_beta   90.00
_cell.angle_gamma   90.00
#
_symmetry.space_group_name_H-M   'P 1'
#
loop_
_entity.id
_entity.type
_entity.pdbx_description
1 polymer ?
#
loop_
_entity_poly.entity_id
_entity_poly.type
_entity_poly.pdbx_seq_one_letter_code
_entity_poly.pdbx_strand_id
1 'polypeptide(L)'
;MEIYVSVFTFTLLAVLLPGSCVYLRQVIIPPYVLLGHEAKLSCVFELRGDTLYSVKWYKSGQEFYRYTPGEMPMVQVFPVSGVYVDLSKSNVSVVTLTQTEIETSGRYRCEVSGEAPFFDTKTHFKDMTIVSLPKTGPVIYGARPSYKPGDKVSLICSAGPSSPPPHLTWFINGLHTNSSYIHGPYEFDAEHGLKRIELGLEFTAESRHFEDGGLKRIELG
;
A
#
# COMPACT_ATOMS: atom_id res chain seq x y z
N MET A 1 25.81 24.85 -75.85
CA MET A 1 24.58 24.66 -75.06
C MET A 1 25.02 23.99 -73.77
N GLU A 2 25.38 24.80 -72.77
CA GLU A 2 25.95 24.36 -71.49
C GLU A 2 24.80 24.00 -70.54
N ILE A 3 24.75 22.76 -70.09
CA ILE A 3 23.70 22.24 -69.18
C ILE A 3 24.17 22.51 -67.75
N TYR A 4 23.57 23.51 -67.10
CA TYR A 4 23.75 23.75 -65.67
C TYR A 4 23.03 22.65 -64.87
N VAL A 5 23.80 21.73 -64.29
CA VAL A 5 23.29 20.75 -63.31
C VAL A 5 23.16 21.46 -61.97
N SER A 6 21.92 21.78 -61.57
CA SER A 6 21.62 22.36 -60.26
C SER A 6 21.76 21.28 -59.18
N VAL A 7 22.84 21.35 -58.38
CA VAL A 7 23.03 20.49 -57.22
C VAL A 7 22.23 21.08 -56.05
N PHE A 8 21.06 20.50 -55.77
CA PHE A 8 20.28 20.82 -54.58
C PHE A 8 20.95 20.18 -53.35
N THR A 9 21.70 20.97 -52.59
CA THR A 9 22.20 20.56 -51.27
C THR A 9 21.04 20.57 -50.27
N PHE A 10 20.53 19.39 -49.91
CA PHE A 10 19.60 19.23 -48.79
C PHE A 10 20.35 19.44 -47.47
N THR A 11 20.27 20.63 -46.89
CA THR A 11 20.70 20.87 -45.51
C THR A 11 19.72 20.17 -44.56
N LEU A 12 20.17 19.11 -43.89
CA LEU A 12 19.42 18.44 -42.83
C LEU A 12 19.32 19.39 -41.64
N LEU A 13 18.21 20.12 -41.52
CA LEU A 13 17.93 20.95 -40.34
C LEU A 13 17.69 20.00 -39.16
N ALA A 14 18.66 19.91 -38.24
CA ALA A 14 18.47 19.17 -36.99
C ALA A 14 17.34 19.85 -36.20
N VAL A 15 16.15 19.27 -36.23
CA VAL A 15 15.03 19.69 -35.38
C VAL A 15 15.41 19.29 -33.97
N LEU A 16 15.89 20.25 -33.17
CA LEU A 16 16.00 20.10 -31.73
C LEU A 16 14.57 19.94 -31.20
N LEU A 17 14.13 18.69 -31.02
CA LEU A 17 12.92 18.41 -30.29
C LEU A 17 13.04 19.10 -28.93
N PRO A 18 12.11 19.98 -28.54
CA PRO A 18 12.15 20.60 -27.23
C PRO A 18 12.14 19.46 -26.20
N GLY A 19 13.26 19.31 -25.50
CA GLY A 19 13.35 18.38 -24.38
C GLY A 19 12.29 18.77 -23.36
N SER A 20 11.57 17.78 -22.84
CA SER A 20 10.62 17.95 -21.73
C SER A 20 11.26 18.80 -20.63
N CYS A 21 10.65 19.94 -20.31
CA CYS A 21 11.20 20.86 -19.30
C CYS A 21 10.75 20.48 -17.88
N VAL A 22 9.64 19.74 -17.76
CA VAL A 22 9.14 19.21 -16.48
C VAL A 22 9.72 17.84 -16.20
N TYR A 23 10.46 17.73 -15.10
CA TYR A 23 11.07 16.49 -14.64
C TYR A 23 10.54 16.11 -13.27
N LEU A 24 9.76 15.05 -13.19
CA LEU A 24 9.35 14.44 -11.93
C LEU A 24 10.46 13.48 -11.46
N ARG A 25 11.24 13.90 -10.45
CA ARG A 25 12.39 13.16 -9.93
C ARG A 25 11.97 11.98 -9.08
N GLN A 26 11.07 12.21 -8.13
CA GLN A 26 10.70 11.21 -7.15
C GLN A 26 9.34 11.50 -6.53
N VAL A 27 8.56 10.43 -6.33
CA VAL A 27 7.41 10.43 -5.42
C VAL A 27 7.79 9.59 -4.20
N ILE A 28 7.71 10.21 -3.02
CA ILE A 28 8.07 9.62 -1.73
C ILE A 28 6.80 9.50 -0.91
N ILE A 29 6.45 8.26 -0.60
CA ILE A 29 5.27 7.89 0.18
C ILE A 29 5.72 6.76 1.09
N PRO A 30 5.44 6.82 2.40
CA PRO A 30 5.74 5.72 3.30
C PRO A 30 4.95 4.48 2.85
N PRO A 31 5.60 3.32 2.64
CA PRO A 31 4.90 2.10 2.22
C PRO A 31 3.95 1.61 3.32
N TYR A 32 4.30 1.86 4.59
CA TYR A 32 3.52 1.48 5.76
C TYR A 32 3.42 2.66 6.73
N VAL A 33 2.22 2.90 7.26
CA VAL A 33 1.97 3.89 8.32
C VAL A 33 1.06 3.27 9.37
N LEU A 34 1.32 3.51 10.64
CA LEU A 34 0.48 3.01 11.72
C LEU A 34 -0.87 3.75 11.75
N LEU A 35 -1.95 3.02 12.01
CA LEU A 35 -3.29 3.59 12.19
C LEU A 35 -3.25 4.79 13.16
N GLY A 36 -3.97 5.86 12.82
CA GLY A 36 -4.05 7.11 13.58
C GLY A 36 -2.81 8.01 13.51
N HIS A 37 -1.74 7.66 12.81
CA HIS A 37 -0.52 8.48 12.72
C HIS A 37 -0.56 9.48 11.55
N GLU A 38 0.35 10.45 11.57
CA GLU A 38 0.57 11.38 10.45
C GLU A 38 1.27 10.67 9.29
N ALA A 39 0.94 11.05 8.04
CA ALA A 39 1.63 10.57 6.85
C ALA A 39 2.08 11.73 5.96
N LYS A 40 3.35 11.72 5.51
CA LYS A 40 3.92 12.76 4.66
C LYS A 40 4.15 12.24 3.24
N LEU A 41 3.55 12.91 2.27
CA LEU A 41 3.66 12.62 0.84
C LEU A 41 4.54 13.70 0.21
N SER A 42 5.58 13.32 -0.54
CA SER A 42 6.48 14.28 -1.19
C SER A 42 6.62 14.02 -2.69
N CYS A 43 6.53 15.09 -3.46
CA CYS A 43 6.67 15.11 -4.91
C CYS A 43 7.84 16.02 -5.28
N VAL A 44 8.95 15.41 -5.64
CA VAL A 44 10.20 16.09 -5.98
C VAL A 44 10.24 16.26 -7.49
N PHE A 45 10.24 17.51 -7.97
CA PHE A 45 10.25 17.83 -9.39
C PHE A 45 11.14 19.04 -9.71
N GLU A 46 11.51 19.18 -10.98
CA GLU A 46 12.25 20.31 -11.56
C GLU A 46 11.53 20.79 -12.82
N LEU A 47 11.55 22.10 -13.09
CA LEU A 47 10.86 22.68 -14.24
C LEU A 47 11.79 23.16 -15.37
N ARG A 48 13.11 23.12 -15.20
CA ARG A 48 14.17 23.45 -16.20
C ARG A 48 13.74 24.37 -17.37
N GLY A 49 13.36 25.61 -17.06
CA GLY A 49 12.98 26.64 -18.05
C GLY A 49 11.48 26.74 -18.35
N ASP A 50 10.67 25.88 -17.75
CA ASP A 50 9.20 25.93 -17.71
C ASP A 50 8.69 26.73 -16.50
N THR A 51 7.41 27.07 -16.53
CA THR A 51 6.66 27.64 -15.41
C THR A 51 5.68 26.62 -14.87
N LEU A 52 5.50 26.57 -13.55
CA LEU A 52 4.55 25.64 -12.93
C LEU A 52 3.11 26.06 -13.24
N TYR A 53 2.34 25.19 -13.88
CA TYR A 53 0.89 25.35 -13.96
C TYR A 53 0.21 24.78 -12.71
N SER A 54 0.45 23.50 -12.37
CA SER A 54 -0.13 22.91 -11.16
C SER A 54 0.64 21.70 -10.63
N VAL A 55 0.46 21.43 -9.33
CA VAL A 55 0.78 20.13 -8.70
C VAL A 55 -0.49 19.55 -8.11
N LYS A 56 -0.84 18.32 -8.48
CA LYS A 56 -2.04 17.64 -8.02
C LYS A 56 -1.70 16.30 -7.39
N TRP A 57 -2.43 15.96 -6.34
CA TRP A 57 -2.37 14.66 -5.72
C TRP A 57 -3.70 13.94 -5.83
N TYR A 58 -3.59 12.64 -6.14
CA TYR A 58 -4.71 11.72 -6.27
C TYR A 58 -4.54 10.56 -5.30
N LYS A 59 -5.64 10.09 -4.72
CA LYS A 59 -5.73 8.82 -4.01
C LYS A 59 -6.76 7.94 -4.70
N SER A 60 -6.37 6.74 -5.10
CA SER A 60 -7.23 5.79 -5.80
C SER A 60 -7.97 6.42 -6.99
N GLY A 61 -7.30 7.33 -7.70
CA GLY A 61 -7.85 8.05 -8.86
C GLY A 61 -8.64 9.33 -8.55
N GLN A 62 -8.96 9.62 -7.29
CA GLN A 62 -9.67 10.83 -6.89
C GLN A 62 -8.70 11.93 -6.47
N GLU A 63 -8.84 13.13 -7.03
CA GLU A 63 -8.07 14.31 -6.62
C GLU A 63 -8.42 14.65 -5.18
N PHE A 64 -7.42 14.93 -4.35
CA PHE A 64 -7.65 15.38 -2.97
C PHE A 64 -6.88 16.65 -2.62
N TYR A 65 -5.86 17.01 -3.40
CA TYR A 65 -5.07 18.22 -3.19
C TYR A 65 -4.59 18.78 -4.53
N ARG A 66 -4.70 20.10 -4.69
CA ARG A 66 -4.22 20.83 -5.85
C ARG A 66 -3.54 22.12 -5.41
N TYR A 67 -2.36 22.38 -5.96
CA TYR A 67 -1.64 23.64 -5.87
C TYR A 67 -1.54 24.27 -7.26
N THR A 68 -2.09 25.48 -7.42
CA THR A 68 -2.09 26.25 -8.67
C THR A 68 -1.62 27.68 -8.37
N PRO A 69 -0.36 28.06 -8.68
CA PRO A 69 0.19 29.38 -8.32
C PRO A 69 -0.62 30.58 -8.83
N GLY A 70 -1.27 30.43 -10.00
CA GLY A 70 -2.04 31.49 -10.65
C GLY A 70 -3.48 31.65 -10.15
N GLU A 71 -3.95 30.81 -9.23
CA GLU A 71 -5.31 30.85 -8.70
C GLU A 71 -5.37 31.38 -7.26
N MET A 72 -6.52 31.94 -6.88
CA MET A 72 -6.85 32.26 -5.50
C MET A 72 -8.11 31.49 -5.06
N PRO A 73 -8.03 30.60 -4.05
CA PRO A 73 -6.83 30.25 -3.28
C PRO A 73 -5.84 29.41 -4.11
N MET A 74 -4.53 29.56 -3.83
CA MET A 74 -3.48 28.78 -4.50
C MET A 74 -3.56 27.28 -4.18
N VAL A 75 -4.18 26.92 -3.05
CA VAL A 75 -4.37 25.53 -2.63
C VAL A 75 -5.86 25.23 -2.55
N GLN A 76 -6.26 24.09 -3.13
CA GLN A 76 -7.60 23.55 -3.04
C GLN A 76 -7.52 22.10 -2.55
N VAL A 77 -8.45 21.72 -1.67
CA VAL A 77 -8.55 20.37 -1.09
C VAL A 77 -9.91 19.81 -1.46
N PHE A 78 -9.93 18.55 -1.88
CA PHE A 78 -11.14 17.84 -2.25
C PHE A 78 -11.34 16.64 -1.33
N PRO A 79 -12.57 16.40 -0.84
CA PRO A 79 -12.81 15.34 0.12
C PRO A 79 -12.64 13.97 -0.54
N VAL A 80 -11.77 13.14 0.05
CA VAL A 80 -11.61 11.72 -0.28
C VAL A 80 -11.62 10.94 1.02
N SER A 81 -12.35 9.82 1.06
CA SER A 81 -12.46 8.97 2.25
C SER A 81 -11.08 8.54 2.75
N GLY A 82 -10.86 8.71 4.06
CA GLY A 82 -9.59 8.44 4.74
C GLY A 82 -8.48 9.45 4.44
N VAL A 83 -8.76 10.62 3.86
CA VAL A 83 -7.73 11.63 3.54
C VAL A 83 -8.02 12.95 4.24
N TYR A 84 -7.19 13.27 5.23
CA TYR A 84 -7.33 14.48 6.04
C TYR A 84 -6.09 15.35 5.89
N VAL A 85 -6.12 16.33 4.98
CA VAL A 85 -4.96 17.17 4.68
C VAL A 85 -4.71 18.22 5.76
N ASP A 86 -3.47 18.28 6.27
CA ASP A 86 -2.98 19.38 7.10
C ASP A 86 -2.46 20.52 6.22
N LEU A 87 -3.28 21.55 6.01
CA LEU A 87 -2.90 22.71 5.21
C LEU A 87 -1.73 23.51 5.82
N SER A 88 -1.57 23.49 7.14
CA SER A 88 -0.49 24.22 7.81
C SER A 88 0.89 23.58 7.58
N LYS A 89 0.91 22.27 7.27
CA LYS A 89 2.10 21.47 6.98
C LYS A 89 2.19 21.01 5.53
N SER A 90 1.41 21.61 4.64
CA SER A 90 1.37 21.27 3.22
C SER A 90 1.78 22.45 2.35
N ASN A 91 2.40 22.16 1.21
CA ASN A 91 2.88 23.13 0.23
C ASN A 91 2.92 22.49 -1.16
N VAL A 92 3.52 23.20 -2.13
CA VAL A 92 3.64 22.78 -3.52
C VAL A 92 4.22 21.36 -3.73
N SER A 93 5.18 20.93 -2.90
CA SER A 93 5.89 19.65 -3.08
C SER A 93 5.53 18.63 -2.02
N VAL A 94 4.95 19.04 -0.91
CA VAL A 94 4.72 18.17 0.26
C VAL A 94 3.26 18.30 0.70
N VAL A 95 2.58 17.16 0.83
CA VAL A 95 1.25 17.09 1.43
C VAL A 95 1.30 16.21 2.67
N THR A 96 0.84 16.75 3.79
CA THR A 96 0.82 16.07 5.09
C THR A 96 -0.61 15.69 5.43
N LEU A 97 -0.83 14.42 5.80
CA LEU A 97 -2.12 13.91 6.28
C LEU A 97 -2.12 13.92 7.81
N THR A 98 -3.08 14.58 8.46
CA THR A 98 -3.13 14.76 9.93
C THR A 98 -3.23 13.43 10.67
N GLN A 99 -4.01 12.50 10.14
CA GLN A 99 -4.23 11.16 10.69
C GLN A 99 -4.53 10.17 9.56
N THR A 100 -4.23 8.89 9.80
CA THR A 100 -4.54 7.80 8.89
C THR A 100 -5.62 6.86 9.45
N GLU A 101 -6.52 6.42 8.60
CA GLU A 101 -7.57 5.42 8.81
C GLU A 101 -7.32 4.21 7.88
N ILE A 102 -8.06 3.10 8.03
CA ILE A 102 -7.88 1.93 7.15
C ILE A 102 -8.10 2.30 5.68
N GLU A 103 -9.09 3.15 5.44
CA GLU A 103 -9.45 3.74 4.16
C GLU A 103 -8.34 4.60 3.59
N THR A 104 -7.40 5.12 4.39
CA THR A 104 -6.23 5.88 3.90
C THR A 104 -5.31 4.99 3.05
N SER A 105 -5.36 3.66 3.20
CA SER A 105 -4.61 2.74 2.35
C SER A 105 -4.99 2.93 0.87
N GLY A 106 -4.00 2.78 -0.02
CA GLY A 106 -4.23 2.79 -1.45
C GLY A 106 -3.10 3.41 -2.26
N ARG A 107 -3.38 3.61 -3.54
CA ARG A 107 -2.45 4.20 -4.50
C ARG A 107 -2.54 5.71 -4.48
N TYR A 108 -1.40 6.36 -4.28
CA TYR A 108 -1.24 7.79 -4.32
C TYR A 108 -0.40 8.21 -5.52
N ARG A 109 -0.85 9.22 -6.24
CA ARG A 109 -0.21 9.70 -7.46
C ARG A 109 -0.02 11.20 -7.39
N CYS A 110 1.20 11.66 -7.64
CA CYS A 110 1.48 13.07 -7.89
C CYS A 110 1.50 13.32 -9.40
N GLU A 111 0.89 14.42 -9.82
CA GLU A 111 0.91 14.96 -11.18
C GLU A 111 1.46 16.39 -11.13
N VAL A 112 2.46 16.68 -11.96
CA VAL A 112 3.09 18.00 -12.09
C VAL A 112 2.92 18.44 -13.54
N SER A 113 2.31 19.61 -13.75
CA SER A 113 2.07 20.19 -15.07
C SER A 113 2.79 21.52 -15.21
N GLY A 114 3.50 21.69 -16.33
CA GLY A 114 4.04 22.96 -16.81
C GLY A 114 2.98 23.81 -17.51
N GLU A 115 3.33 25.04 -17.84
CA GLU A 115 2.43 26.05 -18.41
C GLU A 115 2.38 25.97 -19.95
N ALA A 116 1.47 26.76 -20.53
CA ALA A 116 1.48 27.06 -21.96
C ALA A 116 2.89 27.49 -22.43
N PRO A 117 3.31 27.10 -23.65
CA PRO A 117 2.51 26.45 -24.70
C PRO A 117 2.57 24.91 -24.68
N PHE A 118 3.46 24.32 -23.89
CA PHE A 118 3.75 22.88 -23.97
C PHE A 118 2.86 22.03 -23.08
N PHE A 119 2.39 22.59 -21.94
CA PHE A 119 1.53 21.90 -20.97
C PHE A 119 2.09 20.52 -20.56
N ASP A 120 3.42 20.41 -20.46
CA ASP A 120 4.11 19.15 -20.20
C ASP A 120 3.70 18.62 -18.82
N THR A 121 3.22 17.39 -18.78
CA THR A 121 2.67 16.79 -17.56
C THR A 121 3.39 15.50 -17.23
N LYS A 122 3.92 15.41 -16.01
CA LYS A 122 4.59 14.22 -15.47
C LYS A 122 3.85 13.70 -14.25
N THR A 123 3.75 12.38 -14.17
CA THR A 123 3.06 11.70 -13.09
C THR A 123 3.86 10.50 -12.57
N HIS A 124 3.80 10.27 -11.26
CA HIS A 124 4.34 9.05 -10.67
C HIS A 124 3.51 8.58 -9.48
N PHE A 125 3.50 7.25 -9.37
CA PHE A 125 2.88 6.35 -8.42
C PHE A 125 3.60 5.94 -7.14
N LYS A 126 2.96 5.87 -5.96
CA LYS A 126 3.33 4.89 -4.93
C LYS A 126 2.11 4.41 -4.14
N ASP A 127 2.21 3.21 -3.58
CA ASP A 127 1.16 2.62 -2.76
C ASP A 127 1.52 2.78 -1.27
N MET A 128 0.51 3.02 -0.42
CA MET A 128 0.61 3.12 1.03
C MET A 128 -0.37 2.15 1.68
N THR A 129 0.08 1.44 2.70
CA THR A 129 -0.74 0.52 3.50
C THR A 129 -0.79 0.98 4.95
N ILE A 130 -1.99 1.10 5.50
CA ILE A 130 -2.16 1.40 6.92
C ILE A 130 -2.12 0.11 7.72
N VAL A 131 -1.26 0.11 8.74
CA VAL A 131 -0.97 -1.04 9.58
C VAL A 131 -1.54 -0.82 10.97
N SER A 132 -2.27 -1.82 11.47
CA SER A 132 -2.72 -1.92 12.84
C SER A 132 -2.42 -3.33 13.33
N LEU A 133 -1.56 -3.46 14.33
CA LEU A 133 -1.18 -4.76 14.88
C LEU A 133 -2.15 -5.18 15.98
N PRO A 134 -2.43 -6.49 16.15
CA PRO A 134 -3.18 -6.97 17.29
C PRO A 134 -2.46 -6.61 18.61
N LYS A 135 -3.22 -6.31 19.67
CA LYS A 135 -2.66 -5.98 20.99
C LYS A 135 -1.91 -7.15 21.65
N THR A 136 -2.29 -8.38 21.29
CA THR A 136 -1.70 -9.62 21.82
C THR A 136 -1.47 -10.59 20.67
N GLY A 137 -0.56 -11.54 20.87
CA GLY A 137 -0.38 -12.66 19.95
C GLY A 137 -1.65 -13.52 19.82
N PRO A 138 -1.69 -14.41 18.81
CA PRO A 138 -2.80 -15.32 18.62
C PRO A 138 -2.96 -16.29 19.79
N VAL A 139 -4.21 -16.68 20.08
CA VAL A 139 -4.57 -17.54 21.21
C VAL A 139 -5.17 -18.85 20.70
N ILE A 140 -4.71 -19.97 21.25
CA ILE A 140 -5.24 -21.31 20.95
C ILE A 140 -6.31 -21.69 21.97
N TYR A 141 -7.45 -22.15 21.46
CA TYR A 141 -8.58 -22.67 22.23
C TYR A 141 -8.83 -24.15 21.89
N GLY A 142 -9.54 -24.87 22.78
CA GLY A 142 -9.95 -26.26 22.57
C GLY A 142 -8.94 -27.33 23.00
N ALA A 143 -7.75 -26.93 23.44
CA ALA A 143 -6.72 -27.85 23.90
C ALA A 143 -7.12 -28.56 25.20
N ARG A 144 -6.93 -29.88 25.24
CA ARG A 144 -7.11 -30.72 26.43
C ARG A 144 -5.77 -30.95 27.13
N PRO A 145 -5.76 -31.18 28.46
CA PRO A 145 -4.53 -31.45 29.20
C PRO A 145 -3.75 -32.68 28.71
N SER A 146 -4.45 -33.67 28.15
CA SER A 146 -3.87 -34.90 27.62
C SER A 146 -4.74 -35.49 26.52
N TYR A 147 -4.11 -36.18 25.56
CA TYR A 147 -4.76 -36.92 24.49
C TYR A 147 -4.26 -38.36 24.46
N LYS A 148 -5.04 -39.26 23.86
CA LYS A 148 -4.69 -40.65 23.57
C LYS A 148 -4.90 -40.95 22.09
N PRO A 149 -4.21 -41.96 21.52
CA PRO A 149 -4.52 -42.42 20.18
C PRO A 149 -6.01 -42.77 20.03
N GLY A 150 -6.65 -42.27 18.97
CA GLY A 150 -8.08 -42.34 18.72
C GLY A 150 -8.87 -41.11 19.17
N ASP A 151 -8.29 -40.23 19.99
CA ASP A 151 -8.97 -39.00 20.41
C ASP A 151 -9.09 -38.01 19.26
N LYS A 152 -10.22 -37.30 19.24
CA LYS A 152 -10.42 -36.17 18.33
C LYS A 152 -9.76 -34.92 18.91
N VAL A 153 -8.80 -34.36 18.18
CA VAL A 153 -8.20 -33.06 18.44
C VAL A 153 -8.97 -32.02 17.62
N SER A 154 -9.48 -30.99 18.28
CA SER A 154 -10.19 -29.88 17.64
C SER A 154 -9.76 -28.60 18.33
N LEU A 155 -8.98 -27.79 17.63
CA LEU A 155 -8.37 -26.56 18.13
C LEU A 155 -8.78 -25.39 17.25
N ILE A 156 -8.87 -24.22 17.85
CA ILE A 156 -9.10 -22.96 17.14
C ILE A 156 -8.01 -22.00 17.56
N CYS A 157 -7.33 -21.42 16.57
CA CYS A 157 -6.44 -20.30 16.78
C CYS A 157 -7.19 -19.02 16.43
N SER A 158 -7.21 -18.05 17.33
CA SER A 158 -7.82 -16.73 17.10
C SER A 158 -6.75 -15.64 17.16
N ALA A 159 -6.58 -14.89 16.07
CA ALA A 159 -5.76 -13.68 16.01
C ALA A 159 -6.65 -12.45 16.16
N GLY A 160 -6.23 -11.53 17.03
CA GLY A 160 -6.98 -10.30 17.30
C GLY A 160 -7.12 -9.38 16.07
N PRO A 161 -7.98 -8.34 16.16
CA PRO A 161 -8.20 -7.39 15.09
C PRO A 161 -6.91 -6.73 14.60
N SER A 162 -6.69 -6.74 13.29
CA SER A 162 -5.55 -6.08 12.64
C SER A 162 -5.84 -5.65 11.21
N SER A 163 -4.96 -4.81 10.69
CA SER A 163 -4.90 -4.46 9.28
C SER A 163 -3.43 -4.42 8.82
N PRO A 164 -3.07 -5.06 7.69
CA PRO A 164 -3.87 -6.04 6.96
C PRO A 164 -4.31 -7.22 7.84
N PRO A 165 -5.28 -8.04 7.39
CA PRO A 165 -5.71 -9.22 8.13
C PRO A 165 -4.51 -10.14 8.44
N PRO A 166 -4.47 -10.76 9.63
CA PRO A 166 -3.35 -11.58 10.04
C PRO A 166 -3.35 -12.91 9.27
N HIS A 167 -2.15 -13.39 8.93
CA HIS A 167 -1.98 -14.70 8.33
C HIS A 167 -1.62 -15.71 9.42
N LEU A 168 -2.39 -16.79 9.53
CA LEU A 168 -2.19 -17.83 10.55
C LEU A 168 -1.78 -19.15 9.89
N THR A 169 -0.84 -19.87 10.50
CA THR A 169 -0.46 -21.22 10.08
C THR A 169 -0.32 -22.15 11.28
N TRP A 170 -0.86 -23.36 11.16
CA TRP A 170 -0.68 -24.42 12.17
C TRP A 170 0.54 -25.28 11.87
N PHE A 171 1.27 -25.60 12.93
CA PHE A 171 2.39 -26.54 12.91
C PHE A 171 2.19 -27.65 13.94
N ILE A 172 2.62 -28.86 13.61
CA ILE A 172 2.70 -30.00 14.53
C ILE A 172 4.18 -30.43 14.56
N ASN A 173 4.85 -30.28 15.71
CA ASN A 173 6.29 -30.43 15.88
C ASN A 173 7.11 -29.55 14.91
N GLY A 174 6.71 -28.29 14.72
CA GLY A 174 7.37 -27.36 13.80
C GLY A 174 7.23 -27.71 12.31
N LEU A 175 6.48 -28.76 11.97
CA LEU A 175 6.19 -29.14 10.59
C LEU A 175 4.80 -28.66 10.17
N HIS A 176 4.69 -28.21 8.92
CA HIS A 176 3.39 -27.88 8.33
C HIS A 176 2.44 -29.08 8.44
N THR A 177 1.26 -28.82 8.96
CA THR A 177 0.21 -29.84 9.06
C THR A 177 -0.44 -30.10 7.71
N ASN A 178 -1.14 -31.23 7.59
CA ASN A 178 -1.90 -31.55 6.39
C ASN A 178 -3.04 -30.54 6.23
N SER A 179 -3.21 -29.98 5.04
CA SER A 179 -4.30 -29.04 4.73
C SER A 179 -5.68 -29.67 4.94
N SER A 180 -5.81 -31.00 4.87
CA SER A 180 -7.06 -31.71 5.20
C SER A 180 -7.49 -31.57 6.66
N TYR A 181 -6.59 -31.20 7.57
CA TYR A 181 -6.89 -30.95 8.98
C TYR A 181 -7.27 -29.49 9.25
N ILE A 182 -7.15 -28.62 8.26
CA ILE A 182 -7.34 -27.18 8.41
C ILE A 182 -8.77 -26.79 8.03
N HIS A 183 -9.39 -25.99 8.88
CA HIS A 183 -10.69 -25.38 8.63
C HIS A 183 -10.59 -23.86 8.71
N GLY A 184 -11.10 -23.16 7.69
CA GLY A 184 -10.93 -21.71 7.52
C GLY A 184 -9.83 -21.34 6.51
N PRO A 185 -9.25 -20.13 6.60
CA PRO A 185 -9.45 -19.13 7.65
C PRO A 185 -10.87 -18.55 7.65
N TYR A 186 -11.37 -18.21 8.84
CA TYR A 186 -12.63 -17.48 9.03
C TYR A 186 -12.31 -16.03 9.37
N GLU A 187 -12.82 -15.11 8.56
CA GLU A 187 -12.65 -13.67 8.75
C GLU A 187 -13.87 -13.06 9.44
N PHE A 188 -13.60 -12.20 10.40
CA PHE A 188 -14.62 -11.47 11.16
C PHE A 188 -14.30 -9.98 11.15
N ASP A 189 -15.31 -9.18 10.83
CA ASP A 189 -15.22 -7.73 10.97
C ASP A 189 -15.08 -7.32 12.43
N ALA A 190 -14.17 -6.38 12.68
CA ALA A 190 -14.02 -5.69 13.95
C ALA A 190 -14.20 -4.18 13.76
N GLU A 191 -14.12 -3.42 14.85
CA GLU A 191 -14.28 -1.98 14.81
C GLU A 191 -13.25 -1.31 13.89
N HIS A 192 -13.61 -0.15 13.33
CA HIS A 192 -12.73 0.68 12.49
C HIS A 192 -12.15 -0.06 11.27
N GLY A 193 -12.89 -1.02 10.71
CA GLY A 193 -12.49 -1.75 9.50
C GLY A 193 -11.36 -2.77 9.71
N LEU A 194 -10.99 -3.06 10.97
CA LEU A 194 -10.02 -4.10 11.30
C LEU A 194 -10.60 -5.50 11.11
N LYS A 195 -9.73 -6.48 10.87
CA LYS A 195 -10.13 -7.87 10.65
C LYS A 195 -9.53 -8.79 11.69
N ARG A 196 -10.36 -9.68 12.22
CA ARG A 196 -10.00 -10.77 13.14
C ARG A 196 -10.05 -12.08 12.35
N ILE A 197 -9.07 -12.95 12.53
CA ILE A 197 -9.00 -14.23 11.80
C ILE A 197 -9.00 -15.38 12.78
N GLU A 198 -9.76 -16.43 12.46
CA GLU A 198 -9.67 -17.72 13.12
C GLU A 198 -9.24 -18.82 12.16
N LEU A 199 -8.42 -19.75 12.66
CA LEU A 199 -7.99 -20.93 11.91
C LEU A 199 -8.20 -22.17 12.77
N GLY A 200 -9.05 -23.08 12.28
CA GLY A 200 -9.34 -24.36 12.92
C GLY A 200 -8.33 -25.44 12.53
N LEU A 201 -8.02 -26.32 13.48
CA LEU A 201 -7.25 -27.54 13.28
C LEU A 201 -8.04 -28.72 13.86
N GLU A 202 -8.41 -29.68 13.02
CA GLU A 202 -9.15 -30.87 13.43
C GLU A 202 -8.57 -32.15 12.83
N PHE A 203 -8.23 -33.11 13.69
CA PHE A 203 -7.76 -34.43 13.27
C PHE A 203 -8.00 -35.48 14.35
N THR A 204 -7.92 -36.76 13.96
CA THR A 204 -7.90 -37.86 14.93
C THR A 204 -6.45 -38.18 15.30
N ALA A 205 -6.14 -38.18 16.59
CA ALA A 205 -4.79 -38.43 17.08
C ALA A 205 -4.37 -39.88 16.78
N GLU A 206 -3.36 -40.07 15.95
CA GLU A 206 -2.77 -41.37 15.66
C GLU A 206 -1.47 -41.53 16.45
N SER A 207 -0.99 -42.76 16.62
CA SER A 207 0.26 -43.05 17.35
C SER A 207 1.46 -42.23 16.86
N ARG A 208 1.51 -41.88 15.56
CA ARG A 208 2.57 -41.03 14.97
C ARG A 208 2.59 -39.58 15.49
N HIS A 209 1.48 -39.12 16.08
CA HIS A 209 1.34 -37.78 16.65
C HIS A 209 1.78 -37.73 18.12
N PHE A 210 2.29 -38.83 18.69
CA PHE A 210 2.76 -38.89 20.08
C PHE A 210 4.29 -39.05 20.14
N GLU A 211 4.90 -38.44 21.14
CA GLU A 211 6.34 -38.51 21.46
C GLU A 211 6.47 -38.46 22.98
N ASP A 212 7.30 -39.34 23.57
CA ASP A 212 7.46 -39.49 25.03
C ASP A 212 6.15 -39.62 25.84
N GLY A 213 5.12 -40.23 25.24
CA GLY A 213 3.82 -40.44 25.86
C GLY A 213 2.88 -39.23 25.87
N GLY A 214 3.30 -38.10 25.28
CA GLY A 214 2.48 -36.89 25.08
C GLY A 214 2.19 -36.61 23.61
N LEU A 215 1.17 -35.79 23.34
CA LEU A 215 0.91 -35.30 21.98
C LEU A 215 2.04 -34.34 21.57
N LYS A 216 2.50 -34.48 20.32
CA LYS A 216 3.45 -33.57 19.66
C LYS A 216 3.03 -32.11 19.79
N ARG A 217 4.01 -31.22 19.91
CA ARG A 217 3.80 -29.79 20.17
C ARG A 217 3.02 -29.16 19.01
N ILE A 218 1.91 -28.49 19.33
CA ILE A 218 1.12 -27.75 18.35
C ILE A 218 1.46 -26.27 18.50
N GLU A 219 1.83 -25.63 17.39
CA GLU A 219 2.37 -24.27 17.37
C GLU A 219 1.73 -23.42 16.25
N LEU A 220 1.96 -22.11 16.34
CA LEU A 220 1.47 -21.11 15.39
C LEU A 220 2.63 -20.32 14.79
N GLY A 221 2.48 -19.93 13.52
CA GLY A 221 3.34 -18.98 12.83
C GLY A 221 2.56 -18.05 11.92
#